data_AF-A0A0P7UAK2-F1
#
_entry.id   AF-A0A0P7UAK2-F1
#
_cell.length_a   1.000
_cell.length_b   1.000
_cell.length_c   1.000
_cell.angle_alpha   90.00
_cell.angle_beta   90.00
_cell.angle_gamma   90.00
#
_symmetry.space_group_name_H-M   'P 1'
#
loop_
_entity.id
_entity.type
_entity.pdbx_description
1 polymer ?
#
loop_
_entity_poly.entity_id
_entity_poly.type
_entity_poly.pdbx_seq_one_letter_code
_entity_poly.pdbx_strand_id
1 'polypeptide(L)'
;MTQSQAQQGVSSITVNPNYNGNTNDNDLALVQLSSTVSFSDYIQPICLAAAGSTLYNGTETWVTGWGNIQSGGECVRPEDQQVET
;
A
#
# COMPACT_ATOMS: atom_id res chain seq x y z
N MET A 1 22.49 -3.25 13.69
CA MET A 1 21.93 -3.89 12.48
C MET A 1 20.57 -3.29 12.26
N THR A 2 20.42 -2.42 11.25
CA THR A 2 19.13 -1.82 10.88
C THR A 2 18.26 -2.90 10.23
N GLN A 3 17.00 -3.01 10.67
CA GLN A 3 16.07 -3.98 10.13
C GLN A 3 15.39 -3.39 8.89
N SER A 4 15.67 -3.94 7.71
CA SER A 4 15.08 -3.52 6.42
C SER A 4 13.73 -4.16 6.12
N GLN A 5 13.38 -5.22 6.84
CA GLN A 5 12.12 -5.96 6.69
C GLN A 5 11.63 -6.46 8.05
N ALA A 6 10.31 -6.46 8.24
CA ALA A 6 9.66 -7.09 9.39
C ALA A 6 8.49 -7.94 8.90
N GLN A 7 8.30 -9.10 9.52
CA GLN A 7 7.16 -9.97 9.27
C GLN A 7 6.30 -10.02 10.53
N GLN A 8 5.02 -9.67 10.41
CA GLN A 8 4.07 -9.67 11.51
C GLN A 8 2.80 -10.42 11.12
N GLY A 9 2.20 -11.11 12.09
CA GLY A 9 0.89 -11.72 11.92
C GLY A 9 -0.24 -10.69 11.92
N VAL A 10 -1.43 -11.11 11.52
CA VAL A 10 -2.66 -10.31 11.59
C VAL A 10 -3.47 -10.73 12.81
N SER A 11 -3.81 -9.78 13.67
CA SER A 11 -4.69 -10.00 14.82
C SER A 11 -6.16 -9.87 14.44
N SER A 12 -6.50 -8.87 13.63
CA SER A 12 -7.88 -8.59 13.23
C SER A 12 -7.93 -7.78 11.94
N ILE A 13 -9.05 -7.90 11.23
CA ILE A 13 -9.37 -7.12 10.03
C ILE A 13 -10.72 -6.47 10.27
N THR A 14 -10.79 -5.15 10.18
CA THR A 14 -12.04 -4.38 10.29
C THR A 14 -12.33 -3.74 8.95
N VAL A 15 -13.32 -4.28 8.24
CA VAL A 15 -13.81 -3.73 6.97
C VAL A 15 -14.76 -2.57 7.25
N ASN A 16 -14.74 -1.54 6.42
CA ASN A 16 -15.73 -0.46 6.52
C ASN A 16 -17.15 -1.05 6.48
N PRO A 17 -18.00 -0.79 7.49
CA PRO A 17 -19.33 -1.40 7.57
C PRO A 17 -20.26 -0.99 6.42
N ASN A 18 -19.95 0.11 5.72
CA ASN A 18 -20.71 0.60 4.57
C ASN A 18 -20.12 0.15 3.22
N TYR A 19 -19.13 -0.75 3.22
CA TYR A 19 -18.56 -1.28 1.99
C TYR A 19 -19.64 -1.96 1.13
N ASN A 20 -19.69 -1.58 -0.15
CA ASN A 20 -20.59 -2.17 -1.12
C ASN A 20 -19.79 -2.86 -2.23
N GLY A 21 -19.74 -4.19 -2.22
CA GLY A 21 -18.97 -4.96 -3.20
C GLY A 21 -19.51 -4.93 -4.64
N ASN A 22 -20.71 -4.37 -4.88
CA ASN A 22 -21.22 -4.19 -6.25
C ASN A 22 -20.73 -2.87 -6.87
N THR A 23 -20.57 -1.83 -6.07
CA THR A 23 -20.17 -0.48 -6.54
C THR A 23 -18.72 -0.13 -6.18
N ASN A 24 -18.09 -0.90 -5.29
CA ASN A 24 -16.84 -0.59 -4.61
C ASN A 24 -16.90 0.70 -3.77
N ASP A 25 -18.09 1.16 -3.40
CA ASP A 25 -18.22 2.29 -2.49
C ASP A 25 -17.70 1.92 -1.10
N ASN A 26 -17.01 2.87 -0.46
CA ASN A 26 -16.40 2.71 0.87
C ASN A 26 -15.36 1.58 0.94
N ASP A 27 -14.59 1.36 -0.12
CA ASP A 27 -13.49 0.38 -0.18
C ASP A 27 -12.29 0.79 0.70
N LEU A 28 -12.39 0.52 2.00
CA LEU A 28 -11.37 0.79 3.01
C LEU A 28 -11.46 -0.27 4.13
N ALA A 29 -10.31 -0.74 4.60
CA ALA A 29 -10.23 -1.64 5.75
C ALA A 29 -9.02 -1.31 6.62
N LEU A 30 -9.12 -1.64 7.92
CA LEU A 30 -8.03 -1.58 8.87
C LEU A 30 -7.52 -3.00 9.16
N VAL A 31 -6.20 -3.17 9.14
CA VAL A 31 -5.52 -4.41 9.53
C VAL A 31 -4.73 -4.16 10.81
N GLN A 32 -5.08 -4.87 11.88
CA GLN A 32 -4.35 -4.78 13.14
C GLN A 32 -3.30 -5.88 13.18
N LEU A 33 -2.03 -5.50 13.38
CA LEU A 33 -0.93 -6.46 13.53
C LEU A 33 -1.01 -7.20 14.86
N SER A 34 -0.54 -8.46 14.89
CA SER A 34 -0.49 -9.30 16.11
C SER A 34 0.51 -8.82 17.14
N SER A 35 1.51 -8.03 16.72
CA SER A 35 2.43 -7.32 17.60
C SER A 35 2.91 -6.02 16.97
N THR A 36 3.41 -5.10 17.79
CA THR A 36 3.95 -3.81 17.33
C THR A 36 5.17 -4.01 16.45
N VAL A 37 5.32 -3.20 15.40
CA VAL A 37 6.53 -3.13 14.58
C VAL A 37 7.45 -2.01 15.08
N SER A 38 8.76 -2.26 15.12
CA SER A 38 9.76 -1.24 15.43
C SER A 38 10.04 -0.40 14.20
N PHE A 39 10.04 0.93 14.35
CA PHE A 39 10.41 1.83 13.28
C PHE A 39 11.92 1.79 13.00
N SER A 40 12.26 1.93 11.72
CA SER A 40 13.63 1.93 11.21
C SER A 40 13.73 2.83 9.98
N ASP A 41 14.92 3.01 9.42
CA ASP A 41 15.11 3.77 8.17
C ASP A 41 14.28 3.21 6.99
N TYR A 42 13.79 1.97 7.09
CA TYR A 42 13.01 1.28 6.06
C TYR A 42 11.53 1.06 6.45
N ILE A 43 11.16 1.27 7.72
CA ILE A 43 9.81 1.06 8.23
C ILE A 43 9.37 2.32 8.94
N GLN A 44 8.55 3.12 8.26
CA GLN A 44 8.04 4.40 8.77
C GLN A 44 6.54 4.53 8.47
N PRO A 45 5.77 5.21 9.34
CA PRO A 45 4.38 5.53 9.05
C PRO A 45 4.27 6.60 7.96
N ILE A 46 3.17 6.58 7.22
CA ILE A 46 2.79 7.67 6.31
C ILE A 46 1.72 8.54 6.97
N CYS A 47 1.76 9.84 6.71
CA CYS A 47 0.73 10.76 7.19
C CYS A 47 -0.58 10.55 6.42
N LEU A 48 -1.69 10.59 7.14
CA LEU A 48 -3.01 10.67 6.52
C LEU A 48 -3.28 12.10 6.03
N ALA A 49 -4.13 12.21 5.01
CA ALA A 49 -4.63 13.48 4.54
C ALA A 49 -5.36 14.23 5.68
N ALA A 50 -5.17 15.55 5.75
CA ALA A 50 -5.85 16.36 6.75
C ALA A 50 -7.38 16.34 6.53
N ALA A 51 -8.15 16.42 7.61
CA ALA A 51 -9.60 16.47 7.51
C ALA A 51 -10.04 17.65 6.63
N GLY A 52 -10.88 17.38 5.62
CA GLY A 52 -11.34 18.39 4.66
C GLY A 52 -10.30 18.81 3.61
N SER A 53 -9.13 18.19 3.55
CA SER A 53 -8.17 18.46 2.46
C SER A 53 -8.76 18.05 1.12
N THR A 54 -8.53 18.86 0.09
CA THR A 54 -8.96 18.58 -1.28
C THR A 54 -7.73 18.43 -2.17
N LEU A 55 -7.69 17.34 -2.94
CA LEU A 55 -6.70 17.17 -4.01
C LEU A 55 -7.28 17.74 -5.30
N TYR A 56 -6.64 18.76 -5.87
CA TYR A 56 -7.13 19.42 -7.08
C TYR A 56 -6.77 18.62 -8.33
N ASN A 57 -7.58 18.76 -9.38
CA ASN A 57 -7.28 18.20 -10.68
C ASN A 57 -5.93 18.73 -11.21
N GLY A 58 -5.14 17.84 -11.82
CA GLY A 58 -3.80 18.17 -12.30
C GLY A 58 -2.72 18.15 -11.22
N THR A 59 -3.03 17.81 -9.97
CA THR A 59 -2.01 17.59 -8.94
C THR A 59 -1.23 16.32 -9.29
N GLU A 60 0.09 16.44 -9.47
CA GLU A 60 0.97 15.30 -9.66
C GLU A 60 1.07 14.47 -8.36
N THR A 61 0.90 13.16 -8.47
CA THR A 61 0.90 12.23 -7.33
C THR A 61 1.65 10.96 -7.67
N TRP A 62 2.17 10.31 -6.62
CA TRP A 62 2.92 9.06 -6.73
C TRP A 62 2.09 7.89 -6.22
N VAL A 63 2.12 6.77 -6.95
CA VAL A 63 1.58 5.47 -6.52
C VAL A 63 2.69 4.44 -6.66
N THR A 64 2.84 3.56 -5.68
CA THR A 64 3.86 2.51 -5.66
C THR A 64 3.26 1.19 -5.20
N GLY A 65 3.82 0.07 -5.67
CA GLY A 65 3.36 -1.28 -5.31
C GLY A 65 4.06 -2.35 -6.16
N TRP A 66 3.75 -3.61 -5.88
CA TRP A 66 4.30 -4.79 -6.57
C TRP A 66 3.32 -5.39 -7.60
N GLY A 67 2.44 -4.56 -8.17
CA GLY A 67 1.45 -4.99 -9.16
C GLY A 67 2.07 -5.31 -10.53
N ASN A 68 1.22 -5.76 -11.46
CA ASN A 68 1.64 -6.04 -12.84
C ASN A 68 2.20 -4.78 -13.51
N ILE A 69 3.38 -4.90 -14.13
CA ILE A 69 4.03 -3.81 -14.89
C ILE A 69 3.63 -3.79 -16.37
N GLN A 70 2.96 -4.83 -16.86
CA GLN A 70 2.53 -4.99 -18.25
C GLN A 70 1.11 -5.53 -18.33
N SER A 71 0.37 -5.10 -19.36
CA SER A 71 -0.95 -5.66 -19.70
C SER A 71 -0.76 -7.07 -20.27
N GLY A 72 -1.47 -8.07 -19.75
CA GLY A 72 -1.39 -9.45 -20.23
C GLY A 72 -0.64 -10.42 -19.31
N GLY A 73 -0.02 -9.94 -18.22
CA GLY A 73 0.16 -10.76 -17.02
C GLY A 73 1.37 -11.68 -16.97
N GLU A 74 2.49 -11.35 -17.59
CA GLU A 74 3.75 -12.02 -17.23
C GLU A 74 4.41 -11.27 -16.08
N CYS A 75 4.48 -11.91 -14.91
CA CYS A 75 5.30 -11.47 -13.80
C CYS A 75 6.77 -11.60 -14.21
N VAL A 76 7.32 -10.51 -14.77
CA VAL A 76 8.73 -10.46 -15.14
C VAL A 76 9.54 -10.40 -13.86
N ARG A 77 10.46 -11.35 -13.65
CA ARG A 77 11.34 -11.33 -12.49
C ARG A 77 12.25 -10.09 -12.60
N PRO A 78 12.61 -9.43 -11.49
CA PRO A 78 13.42 -8.20 -11.53
C PRO A 78 14.74 -8.33 -12.29
N GLU A 79 15.32 -9.53 -12.34
CA GLU A 79 16.56 -9.85 -13.07
C GLU A 79 16.39 -9.93 -14.59
N ASP A 80 15.15 -9.99 -15.10
CA ASP A 80 14.82 -10.00 -16.53
C ASP A 80 14.42 -8.61 -17.05
N GLN A 81 14.46 -7.57 -16.19
CA GLN A 81 14.25 -6.18 -16.61
C GLN A 81 15.58 -5.59 -17.13
N GLN A 82 15.74 -5.49 -18.45
CA GLN A 82 16.79 -4.64 -19.01
C GLN A 82 16.47 -3.17 -18.66
N VAL A 83 17.42 -2.52 -17.98
CA VAL A 83 17.40 -1.08 -17.75
C VAL A 83 17.71 -0.42 -19.08
N GLU A 84 16.70 0.09 -19.78
CA GLU A 84 16.94 1.05 -20.86
C GLU A 84 17.13 2.45 -20.25
N THR A 85 18.29 3.04 -20.55
CA THR A 85 18.73 4.39 -20.15
C THR A 85 18.07 5.49 -20.95
#